data_AF-A0A925JRY3-F1
#
_entry.id   AF-A0A925JRY3-F1
#
_cell.length_a   1.000
_cell.length_b   1.000
_cell.length_c   1.000
_cell.angle_alpha   90.00
_cell.angle_beta   90.00
_cell.angle_gamma   90.00
#
_symmetry.space_group_name_H-M   'P 1'
#
loop_
_entity.id
_entity.type
_entity.pdbx_description
1 polymer ?
#
loop_
_entity_poly.entity_id
_entity_poly.type
_entity_poly.pdbx_seq_one_letter_code
_entity_poly.pdbx_strand_id
1 'polypeptide(L)'
;MKNSSNQTVNAKLAQILADADATIAEAEEYLSVKGVKYSLSEWVTLKEYTRRFGLESTNVVSNWIARGIVPPANVLIIEDLNNLKLVKAVPYKP
;
A
#
# COMPACT_ATOMS: atom_id res chain seq x y z
N MET A 1 -9.54 23.06 42.67
CA MET A 1 -8.78 21.86 42.23
C MET A 1 -9.39 21.17 40.98
N LYS A 2 -10.01 21.89 40.02
CA LYS A 2 -10.65 21.27 38.84
C LYS A 2 -9.92 21.50 37.49
N ASN A 3 -8.89 22.37 37.44
CA ASN A 3 -8.19 22.71 36.19
C ASN A 3 -7.15 21.68 35.75
N SER A 4 -6.40 21.08 36.68
CA SER A 4 -5.30 20.17 36.32
C SER A 4 -5.77 18.86 35.70
N SER A 5 -6.93 18.33 36.10
CA SER A 5 -7.45 17.05 35.60
C SER A 5 -7.95 17.14 34.15
N ASN A 6 -8.60 18.25 33.77
CA ASN A 6 -9.01 18.51 32.38
C ASN A 6 -7.81 18.75 31.46
N GLN A 7 -6.75 19.41 31.94
CA GLN A 7 -5.53 19.59 31.17
C GLN A 7 -4.84 18.25 30.88
N THR A 8 -4.81 17.32 31.85
CA THR A 8 -4.23 15.98 31.65
C THR A 8 -5.01 15.14 30.65
N VAL A 9 -6.34 15.21 30.67
CA VAL A 9 -7.20 14.49 29.72
C VAL A 9 -6.97 15.01 28.29
N ASN A 10 -6.92 16.34 28.12
CA ASN A 10 -6.68 16.94 26.80
C ASN A 10 -5.28 16.64 26.27
N ALA A 11 -4.25 16.66 27.12
CA ALA A 11 -2.90 16.31 26.73
C ALA A 11 -2.79 14.83 26.30
N LYS A 12 -3.48 13.93 27.01
CA LYS A 12 -3.49 12.51 26.67
C LYS A 12 -4.24 12.23 25.37
N LEU A 13 -5.34 12.93 25.12
CA LEU A 13 -6.07 12.84 23.85
C LEU A 13 -5.21 13.35 22.68
N ALA A 14 -4.52 14.48 22.84
CA ALA A 14 -3.61 15.01 21.82
C ALA A 14 -2.48 14.02 21.50
N GLN A 15 -1.93 13.36 22.53
CA GLN A 15 -0.90 12.33 22.32
C GLN A 15 -1.43 11.13 21.53
N ILE A 16 -2.63 10.63 21.87
CA ILE A 16 -3.25 9.51 21.15
C ILE A 16 -3.48 9.85 19.67
N LEU A 17 -3.92 11.07 19.38
CA LEU A 17 -4.11 11.54 18.01
C LEU A 17 -2.77 11.63 17.26
N ALA A 18 -1.73 12.18 17.88
CA ALA A 18 -0.41 12.26 17.28
C ALA A 18 0.21 10.88 17.01
N ASP A 19 0.03 9.93 17.93
CA ASP A 19 0.51 8.55 17.77
C ASP A 19 -0.27 7.84 16.65
N ALA A 20 -1.58 8.09 16.53
CA ALA A 20 -2.39 7.57 15.45
C ALA A 20 -1.97 8.14 14.09
N ASP A 21 -1.75 9.45 14.00
CA ASP A 21 -1.27 10.11 12.78
C ASP A 21 0.12 9.61 12.37
N ALA A 22 1.03 9.43 13.33
CA ALA A 22 2.36 8.86 13.07
C ALA A 22 2.26 7.40 12.59
N THR A 23 1.38 6.60 13.19
CA THR A 23 1.12 5.21 12.78
C THR A 23 0.53 5.14 11.36
N ILE A 24 -0.38 6.07 11.03
CA ILE A 24 -0.98 6.17 9.69
C ILE A 24 0.09 6.60 8.67
N ALA A 25 0.93 7.59 9.02
CA ALA A 25 2.01 8.06 8.16
C ALA A 25 3.10 7.00 7.95
N GLU A 26 3.43 6.20 8.96
CA GLU A 26 4.32 5.03 8.81
C GLU A 26 3.69 3.92 7.95
N ALA A 27 2.36 3.78 7.95
CA ALA A 27 1.67 2.79 7.13
C ALA A 27 1.56 3.22 5.65
N GLU A 28 1.62 4.52 5.35
CA GLU A 28 1.54 5.06 3.99
C GLU A 28 2.90 5.06 3.26
N GLU A 29 3.44 3.88 3.00
CA GLU A 29 4.59 3.76 2.09
C GLU A 29 4.16 4.10 0.64
N TYR A 30 4.97 4.89 -0.06
CA TYR A 30 4.73 5.25 -1.46
C TYR A 30 5.98 5.07 -2.32
N LEU A 31 5.78 4.63 -3.56
CA LEU A 31 6.79 4.65 -4.61
C LEU A 31 6.65 5.96 -5.40
N SER A 32 7.69 6.79 -5.41
CA SER A 32 7.72 8.03 -6.19
C SER A 32 8.54 7.85 -7.47
N VAL A 33 7.93 8.01 -8.64
CA VAL A 33 8.58 7.92 -9.95
C VAL A 33 8.14 9.08 -10.83
N LYS A 34 9.09 9.85 -11.38
CA LYS A 34 8.83 11.05 -12.22
C LYS A 34 7.84 12.04 -11.58
N GLY A 35 7.85 12.16 -10.25
CA GLY A 35 6.93 13.03 -9.51
C GLY A 35 5.53 12.46 -9.26
N VAL A 36 5.24 11.25 -9.77
CA VAL A 36 4.01 10.51 -9.46
C VAL A 36 4.25 9.63 -8.24
N LYS A 37 3.38 9.76 -7.24
CA LYS A 37 3.40 8.91 -6.05
C LYS A 37 2.37 7.79 -6.20
N TYR A 38 2.83 6.55 -6.06
CA TYR A 38 1.99 5.35 -6.01
C TYR A 38 1.96 4.83 -4.58
N SER A 39 0.78 4.74 -3.97
CA SER A 39 0.65 4.13 -2.64
C SER A 39 0.95 2.64 -2.70
N LEU A 40 1.85 2.13 -1.85
CA LEU A 40 2.21 0.72 -1.75
C LEU A 40 1.20 -0.12 -0.96
N SER A 41 0.20 0.52 -0.37
CA SER A 41 -0.99 -0.17 0.15
C SER A 41 -1.87 -0.64 -1.01
N GLU A 42 -2.03 0.19 -2.06
CA GLU A 42 -2.84 -0.08 -3.24
C GLU A 42 -2.06 -0.79 -4.36
N TRP A 43 -0.85 -0.32 -4.67
CA TRP A 43 -0.04 -0.79 -5.79
C TRP A 43 1.16 -1.57 -5.30
N VAL A 44 1.16 -2.87 -5.54
CA VAL A 44 2.17 -3.78 -5.00
C VAL A 44 2.97 -4.44 -6.11
N THR A 45 4.22 -4.77 -5.82
CA THR A 45 5.02 -5.62 -6.73
C THR A 45 4.38 -7.00 -6.87
N LEU A 46 4.71 -7.73 -7.94
CA LEU A 46 4.22 -9.11 -8.10
C LEU A 46 4.62 -10.01 -6.93
N LYS A 47 5.84 -9.83 -6.40
CA LYS A 47 6.34 -10.58 -5.24
C LYS A 47 5.51 -10.32 -3.99
N GLU A 48 5.17 -9.06 -3.75
CA GLU A 48 4.33 -8.69 -2.62
C GLU A 48 2.89 -9.17 -2.81
N TYR A 49 2.35 -9.07 -4.03
CA TYR A 49 1.04 -9.63 -4.36
C TYR A 49 0.99 -11.14 -4.07
N THR A 50 1.98 -11.91 -4.54
CA THR A 50 2.04 -13.35 -4.29
C THR A 50 2.10 -13.68 -2.80
N ARG A 51 2.81 -12.86 -2.01
CA ARG A 51 2.88 -13.01 -0.55
C ARG A 51 1.52 -12.71 0.11
N ARG A 52 0.86 -11.61 -0.27
CA ARG A 52 -0.44 -11.19 0.30
C ARG A 52 -1.57 -12.17 -0.02
N PHE A 53 -1.57 -12.77 -1.21
CA PHE A 53 -2.65 -13.64 -1.69
C PHE A 53 -2.29 -15.14 -1.71
N GLY A 54 -1.15 -15.53 -1.12
CA GLY A 54 -0.77 -16.94 -0.98
C GLY A 54 -0.52 -17.67 -2.30
N LEU A 55 0.04 -16.98 -3.30
CA LEU A 55 0.34 -17.58 -4.60
C LEU A 55 1.75 -18.19 -4.63
N GLU A 56 1.89 -19.29 -5.35
CA GLU A 56 3.14 -20.06 -5.41
C GLU A 56 4.32 -19.28 -6.04
N SER A 57 4.06 -18.42 -7.02
CA SER A 57 5.11 -17.66 -7.70
C SER A 57 4.58 -16.43 -8.45
N THR A 58 5.49 -15.50 -8.75
CA THR A 58 5.21 -14.31 -9.57
C THR A 58 4.85 -14.66 -11.02
N ASN A 59 5.18 -15.87 -11.49
CA ASN A 59 4.79 -16.36 -12.80
C ASN A 59 3.28 -16.54 -12.92
N VAL A 60 2.59 -16.93 -11.84
CA VAL A 60 1.12 -17.05 -11.80
C VAL A 60 0.48 -15.70 -12.15
N VAL A 61 0.89 -14.65 -11.44
CA VAL A 61 0.40 -13.28 -11.66
C VAL A 61 0.77 -12.77 -13.06
N SER A 62 2.00 -13.05 -13.52
CA SER A 62 2.45 -12.66 -14.87
C SER A 62 1.57 -13.31 -15.96
N ASN A 63 1.21 -14.58 -15.79
CA ASN A 63 0.32 -15.30 -16.69
C ASN A 63 -1.11 -14.74 -16.64
N TRP A 64 -1.60 -14.34 -15.45
CA TRP A 64 -2.91 -13.70 -15.33
C TRP A 64 -2.97 -12.36 -16.06
N ILE A 65 -1.90 -11.56 -15.98
CA ILE A 65 -1.78 -10.31 -16.74
C ILE A 65 -1.82 -10.63 -18.25
N ALA A 66 -1.03 -11.59 -18.71
CA ALA A 66 -0.98 -11.98 -20.13
C ALA A 66 -2.33 -12.50 -20.66
N ARG A 67 -3.13 -13.15 -19.80
CA ARG A 67 -4.47 -13.69 -20.12
C ARG A 67 -5.60 -12.67 -19.93
N GLY A 68 -5.33 -11.48 -19.41
CA GLY A 68 -6.34 -10.45 -19.12
C GLY A 68 -7.21 -10.72 -17.88
N ILE A 69 -6.84 -11.70 -17.04
CA ILE A 69 -7.50 -11.96 -15.75
C ILE A 69 -7.28 -10.78 -14.80
N VAL A 70 -6.07 -10.22 -14.81
CA VAL A 70 -5.81 -8.91 -14.22
C VAL A 70 -6.16 -7.88 -15.29
N PRO A 71 -7.14 -6.98 -15.06
CA PRO A 71 -7.48 -5.95 -16.03
C PRO A 71 -6.27 -5.05 -16.31
N PRO A 72 -6.07 -4.55 -17.54
CA PRO A 72 -4.96 -3.64 -17.86
C PRO A 72 -4.92 -2.39 -16.97
N ALA A 73 -6.09 -1.86 -16.58
CA ALA A 73 -6.20 -0.73 -15.66
C ALA A 73 -5.66 -1.00 -14.24
N ASN A 74 -5.46 -2.27 -13.89
CA ASN A 74 -4.91 -2.71 -12.61
C ASN A 74 -3.44 -3.14 -12.71
N VAL A 75 -2.77 -2.82 -13.82
CA VAL A 75 -1.34 -3.08 -14.05
C VAL A 75 -0.63 -1.75 -14.32
N LEU A 76 0.44 -1.49 -13.58
CA LEU A 76 1.36 -0.39 -13.87
C LEU A 76 2.71 -0.97 -14.23
N ILE A 77 3.34 -0.41 -15.26
CA ILE A 77 4.70 -0.73 -15.66
C ILE A 77 5.55 0.51 -15.46
N ILE A 78 6.52 0.40 -14.57
CA ILE A 78 7.50 1.45 -14.32
C ILE A 78 8.74 1.15 -15.17
N GLU A 79 8.78 1.71 -16.37
CA GLU A 79 9.83 1.46 -17.37
C GLU A 79 11.23 1.78 -16.82
N ASP A 80 11.38 2.92 -16.14
CA ASP A 80 12.64 3.40 -15.54
C ASP A 80 13.20 2.46 -14.47
N LEU A 81 12.38 1.58 -13.88
CA LEU A 81 12.78 0.62 -12.86
C LEU A 81 12.89 -0.79 -13.46
N ASN A 82 13.56 -0.92 -14.60
CA ASN A 82 13.71 -2.19 -15.32
C ASN A 82 12.36 -2.86 -15.62
N ASN A 83 11.39 -2.06 -16.11
CA ASN A 83 10.03 -2.50 -16.35
C ASN A 83 9.35 -3.15 -15.13
N LEU A 84 9.62 -2.62 -13.93
CA LEU A 84 8.99 -3.09 -12.70
C LEU A 84 7.47 -3.04 -12.86
N LYS A 85 6.82 -4.19 -12.69
CA LYS A 85 5.38 -4.29 -12.72
C LYS A 85 4.81 -4.15 -11.32
N LEU A 86 3.84 -3.26 -11.18
CA LEU A 86 2.97 -3.17 -10.02
C LEU A 86 1.57 -3.63 -10.42
N VAL A 87 0.86 -4.22 -9.47
CA VAL A 87 -0.52 -4.67 -9.63
C VAL A 87 -1.35 -4.13 -8.47
N LYS A 88 -2.62 -3.80 -8.70
CA LYS A 88 -3.52 -3.43 -7.61
C LYS A 88 -3.70 -4.60 -6.64
N ALA A 89 -3.61 -4.31 -5.34
CA ALA A 89 -3.75 -5.26 -4.23
C ALA A 89 -5.21 -5.65 -3.97
N VAL A 90 -5.90 -6.18 -4.99
CA VAL A 90 -7.25 -6.74 -4.89
C VAL A 90 -7.22 -8.20 -5.35
N PRO A 91 -8.07 -9.09 -4.80
CA PRO A 91 -8.08 -10.48 -5.20
C PRO A 91 -8.63 -10.65 -6.62
N TYR A 92 -7.82 -11.24 -7.51
CA TYR A 92 -8.28 -11.72 -8.82
C TYR A 92 -8.66 -13.20 -8.76
N LYS A 93 -9.60 -13.61 -9.60
CA LYS A 93 -10.01 -15.00 -9.78
C LYS A 93 -9.76 -15.41 -11.23
N PRO A 94 -8.85 -16.37 -11.48
CA PRO A 94 -8.56 -16.88 -12.82
C PRO A 94 -9.67 -17.76 -13.39
#